data_AF-A0A2D6XDI9-F1
#
_entry.id   AF-A0A2D6XDI9-F1
#
_cell.length_a   1.000
_cell.length_b   1.000
_cell.length_c   1.000
_cell.angle_alpha   90.00
_cell.angle_beta   90.00
_cell.angle_gamma   90.00
#
_symmetry.space_group_name_H-M   'P 1'
#
loop_
_entity.id
_entity.type
_entity.pdbx_description
1 polymer ?
#
loop_
_entity_poly.entity_id
_entity_poly.type
_entity_poly.pdbx_seq_one_letter_code
_entity_poly.pdbx_strand_id
1 'polypeptide(L)' 'MEEKTEPQVPEFAIFQNSRTRVAAIWTKHQGRWQECEPEEYDAISLFVALLRESDNPHATLEEIVKIMRGGT' A
#
# COMPACT_ATOMS: atom_id res chain seq x y z
N MET A 1 -24.19 -20.12 0.68
CA MET A 1 -22.74 -20.07 0.96
C MET A 1 -22.44 -18.62 1.24
N GLU A 2 -22.23 -18.26 2.51
CA GLU A 2 -21.70 -16.94 2.84
C GLU A 2 -20.28 -16.90 2.32
N GLU A 3 -20.06 -16.08 1.30
CA GLU A 3 -18.74 -15.73 0.81
C GLU A 3 -18.04 -15.00 1.96
N LYS A 4 -17.13 -15.71 2.63
CA LYS A 4 -16.32 -15.17 3.70
C LYS A 4 -15.37 -14.18 3.05
N THR A 5 -15.75 -12.92 2.97
CA THR A 5 -14.88 -11.85 2.46
C THR A 5 -13.72 -11.73 3.44
N GLU A 6 -12.61 -12.39 3.10
CA GLU A 6 -11.32 -12.13 3.71
C GLU A 6 -11.09 -10.61 3.76
N PRO A 7 -10.37 -10.09 4.77
CA PRO A 7 -10.07 -8.67 4.85
C PRO A 7 -9.39 -8.23 3.54
N GLN A 8 -10.18 -7.67 2.63
CA GLN A 8 -9.76 -7.46 1.25
C GLN A 8 -8.56 -6.52 1.26
N VAL A 9 -7.38 -7.06 0.96
CA VAL A 9 -6.20 -6.27 0.67
C VAL A 9 -6.59 -5.33 -0.46
N PRO A 10 -6.42 -4.01 -0.31
CA PRO A 10 -6.86 -3.07 -1.32
C PRO A 10 -6.07 -3.31 -2.62
N GLU A 11 -6.76 -3.33 -3.75
CA GLU A 11 -6.11 -3.22 -5.06
C GLU A 11 -5.62 -1.78 -5.25
N PHE A 12 -4.30 -1.61 -5.32
CA PHE A 12 -3.66 -0.32 -5.49
C PHE A 12 -2.48 -0.37 -6.47
N ALA A 13 -2.06 0.80 -6.91
CA ALA A 13 -0.79 1.01 -7.59
C ALA A 13 -0.07 2.22 -6.98
N ILE A 14 1.26 2.20 -7.02
CA ILE A 14 2.09 3.30 -6.52
C ILE A 14 3.00 3.78 -7.63
N PHE A 15 3.04 5.10 -7.80
CA PHE A 15 4.00 5.81 -8.61
C PHE A 15 4.99 6.55 -7.70
N GLN A 16 6.29 6.46 -7.97
CA GLN A 16 7.33 7.21 -7.26
C GLN A 16 8.40 7.72 -8.21
N ASN A 17 8.84 8.96 -7.98
CA ASN A 17 10.01 9.56 -8.59
C ASN A 17 10.98 10.01 -7.50
N SER A 18 12.09 9.27 -7.34
CA SER A 18 13.10 9.54 -6.31
C SER A 18 13.90 10.81 -6.55
N ARG A 19 14.03 11.26 -7.81
CA ARG A 19 14.76 12.50 -8.13
C ARG A 19 14.01 13.74 -7.67
N THR A 20 12.68 13.72 -7.77
CA THR A 20 11.82 14.86 -7.41
C THR A 20 11.09 14.66 -6.08
N ARG A 21 11.27 13.50 -5.42
CA ARG A 21 10.57 13.10 -4.19
C ARG A 21 9.04 13.22 -4.31
N VAL A 22 8.51 12.82 -5.47
CA VAL A 22 7.06 12.79 -5.74
C VAL A 22 6.57 11.36 -5.63
N ALA A 23 5.44 11.16 -4.96
CA ALA A 23 4.73 9.89 -4.88
C ALA A 23 3.23 10.08 -5.14
N ALA A 24 2.59 9.07 -5.71
CA ALA A 24 1.14 9.04 -5.85
C ALA A 24 0.62 7.61 -5.69
N ILE A 25 -0.58 7.47 -5.16
CA ILE A 25 -1.27 6.20 -4.95
C ILE A 25 -2.55 6.21 -5.80
N TRP A 26 -2.78 5.12 -6.51
CA TRP A 26 -4.05 4.83 -7.14
C TRP A 26 -4.72 3.68 -6.41
N THR A 27 -6.03 3.76 -6.18
CA THR A 27 -6.81 2.64 -5.65
C THR A 27 -7.98 2.35 -6.57
N LYS A 28 -8.37 1.06 -6.67
CA LYS A 28 -9.50 0.65 -7.51
C LYS A 28 -10.80 1.36 -7.17
N HIS A 29 -11.05 1.59 -5.89
CA HIS A 29 -12.25 2.27 -5.42
C HIS A 29 -12.30 3.74 -5.83
N GLN A 30 -11.16 4.45 -5.78
CA GLN A 30 -11.12 5.87 -6.16
C GLN A 30 -10.97 6.08 -7.67
N GLY A 31 -10.37 5.11 -8.37
CA GLY A 31 -10.20 5.15 -9.83
C GLY A 31 -9.30 6.28 -10.35
N ARG A 32 -8.63 7.04 -9.47
CA ARG A 32 -7.75 8.15 -9.82
C ARG A 32 -6.47 8.11 -8.99
N TRP A 33 -5.42 8.71 -9.54
CA TRP A 33 -4.17 8.94 -8.81
C TRP A 33 -4.38 10.06 -7.79
N GLN A 34 -3.97 9.80 -6.57
CA GLN A 34 -3.86 10.78 -5.50
C GLN A 34 -2.38 11.00 -5.23
N GLU A 35 -1.91 12.21 -5.52
CA GLU A 35 -0.57 12.64 -5.17
C GLU A 35 -0.44 12.73 -3.64
N CYS A 36 0.68 12.24 -3.13
CA CYS A 36 1.03 12.32 -1.72
C CYS A 36 1.70 13.67 -1.43
N GLU A 37 1.55 14.15 -0.20
CA GLU A 37 2.29 15.31 0.26
C GLU A 37 3.80 14.99 0.31
N PRO A 38 4.70 15.98 0.10
CA PRO A 38 6.14 15.75 0.08
C PRO A 38 6.68 15.07 1.35
N GLU A 39 6.07 15.31 2.51
CA GLU A 39 6.43 14.72 3.81
C GLU A 39 6.09 13.23 3.89
N GLU A 40 5.13 12.75 3.08
CA GLU A 40 4.71 11.35 3.05
C GLU A 40 5.66 10.49 2.20
N TYR A 41 6.51 11.11 1.36
CA TYR A 41 7.37 10.39 0.41
C TYR A 41 8.24 9.31 1.05
N ASP A 42 8.86 9.61 2.20
CA ASP A 42 9.75 8.66 2.88
C ASP A 42 8.97 7.48 3.48
N ALA A 43 7.76 7.73 4.00
CA ALA A 43 6.87 6.68 4.49
C ALA A 43 6.40 5.75 3.35
N ILE A 44 6.03 6.32 2.20
CA ILE A 44 5.67 5.53 1.02
C ILE A 44 6.88 4.73 0.51
N SER A 45 8.08 5.33 0.54
CA SER A 45 9.32 4.64 0.14
C SER A 45 9.62 3.45 1.04
N LEU A 46 9.45 3.58 2.35
CA LEU A 46 9.59 2.47 3.29
C LEU A 46 8.58 1.36 3.01
N PHE A 47 7.30 1.71 2.80
CA PHE A 47 6.26 0.74 2.46
C PHE A 47 6.59 -0.04 1.18
N VAL A 48 7.00 0.66 0.12
CA VAL A 48 7.38 0.02 -1.16
C VAL A 48 8.62 -0.86 -0.99
N ALA A 49 9.61 -0.45 -0.19
CA ALA A 49 10.80 -1.25 0.08
C ALA A 49 10.42 -2.57 0.78
N LEU A 50 9.59 -2.52 1.82
CA LEU A 50 9.12 -3.72 2.53
C LEU A 50 8.41 -4.70 1.60
N LEU A 51 7.59 -4.22 0.67
CA LEU A 51 6.92 -5.08 -0.29
C LEU A 51 7.86 -5.67 -1.34
N ARG A 52 8.89 -4.92 -1.77
CA ARG A 52 9.85 -5.37 -2.79
C ARG A 52 10.87 -6.37 -2.24
N GLU A 53 11.23 -6.22 -0.97
CA GLU A 53 12.21 -7.07 -0.29
C GLU A 53 11.57 -8.33 0.30
N SER A 54 10.23 -8.41 0.33
CA SER A 54 9.51 -9.58 0.82
C SER A 54 9.52 -10.73 -0.19
N ASP A 55 9.79 -11.94 0.31
CA ASP A 55 9.63 -13.19 -0.45
C ASP A 55 8.15 -13.43 -0.84
N ASN A 56 7.20 -12.88 -0.07
CA ASN A 56 5.77 -12.94 -0.36
C ASN A 56 5.10 -11.58 -0.08
N PRO A 57 5.10 -10.66 -1.07
CA PRO A 57 4.57 -9.32 -0.91
C PRO A 57 3.09 -9.29 -0.52
N HIS A 58 2.30 -10.27 -0.95
CA HIS A 58 0.88 -10.36 -0.63
C HIS A 58 0.65 -10.62 0.86
N ALA A 59 1.32 -11.64 1.41
CA ALA A 59 1.25 -11.95 2.83
C ALA A 59 1.78 -10.80 3.70
N THR A 60 2.87 -10.14 3.27
CA THR A 60 3.38 -8.95 3.97
C THR A 60 2.34 -7.83 4.03
N LEU A 61 1.63 -7.60 2.92
CA LEU A 61 0.60 -6.58 2.85
C LEU A 61 -0.62 -6.91 3.74
N GLU A 62 -1.02 -8.18 3.83
CA GLU A 62 -2.06 -8.65 4.76
C GLU A 62 -1.69 -8.35 6.21
N GLU A 63 -0.46 -8.67 6.61
CA GLU A 63 0.05 -8.39 7.96
C GLU A 63 0.10 -6.89 8.26
N ILE A 64 0.55 -6.07 7.30
CA ILE A 64 0.53 -4.60 7.43
C ILE A 64 -0.90 -4.11 7.66
N VAL A 65 -1.88 -4.59 6.89
CA VAL A 65 -3.30 -4.24 7.06
C VAL A 65 -3.84 -4.69 8.41
N LYS A 66 -3.46 -5.89 8.87
CA LYS A 66 -3.86 -6.44 10.17
C LYS A 66 -3.34 -5.57 11.32
N ILE A 67 -2.06 -5.19 11.28
CA ILE A 67 -1.43 -4.30 12.26
C ILE A 67 -2.16 -2.94 12.30
N MET A 68 -2.43 -2.34 11.13
CA MET A 68 -3.15 -1.05 11.05
C MET A 68 -4.57 -1.11 11.61
N ARG A 69 -5.24 -2.27 11.55
CA ARG A 69 -6.59 -2.49 12.08
C ARG A 69 -6.62 -2.85 13.56
N GLY A 70 -5.47 -2.91 14.23
CA GLY A 70 -5.38 -3.19 15.68
C GLY A 70 -5.51 -4.67 16.04
N GLY A 71 -5.31 -5.59 15.10
CA GLY A 71 -5.34 -7.02 15.35
C GLY A 71 -3.95 -7.56 15.72
N THR A 72 -3.66 -7.71 17.01
CA THR A 72 -2.65 -8.67 17.50
C THR A 72 -3.28 -10.06 17.60
#